data_AF-A0A7W6W805-F1
#
_entry.id   AF-A0A7W6W805-F1
#
_cell.length_a   1.000
_cell.length_b   1.000
_cell.length_c   1.000
_cell.angle_alpha   90.00
_cell.angle_beta   90.00
_cell.angle_gamma   90.00
#
_symmetry.space_group_name_H-M   'P 1'
#
loop_
_entity.id
_entity.type
_entity.pdbx_description
1 polymer ?
#
loop_
_entity_poly.entity_id
_entity_poly.type
_entity_poly.pdbx_seq_one_letter_code
_entity_poly.pdbx_strand_id
1 'polypeptide(L)'
;MNDILACPSCGLDKTEAIVHGGSYILRCAACGEAIVATSFLAISDLDHPFSAFADPGPGKRPRPETLIARGPLRQISPTISAAAREGTRVLLIPEGTP
;
A
#
# COMPACT_ATOMS: atom_id res chain seq x y z
N MET A 1 -13.64 2.69 -14.41
CA MET A 1 -12.63 2.18 -15.36
C MET A 1 -11.53 1.58 -14.50
N ASN A 2 -11.62 0.28 -14.22
CA ASN A 2 -10.59 -0.45 -13.46
C ASN A 2 -9.68 -1.10 -14.49
N ASP A 3 -8.67 -0.38 -14.97
CA ASP A 3 -7.56 -1.01 -15.69
C ASP A 3 -6.74 -1.80 -14.66
N ILE A 4 -7.21 -3.00 -14.34
CA ILE A 4 -6.51 -3.90 -13.45
C ILE A 4 -5.28 -4.41 -14.21
N LEU A 5 -4.11 -3.89 -13.86
CA LEU A 5 -2.84 -4.32 -14.41
C LEU A 5 -2.58 -5.78 -14.03
N ALA A 6 -2.68 -6.68 -15.02
CA ALA A 6 -2.23 -8.06 -14.87
C ALA A 6 -0.74 -8.07 -14.55
N CYS A 7 -0.35 -8.87 -13.56
CA CYS A 7 1.06 -9.00 -13.18
C CYS A 7 1.86 -9.60 -14.33
N PRO A 8 2.94 -8.95 -14.81
CA PRO A 8 3.74 -9.48 -15.92
C PRO A 8 4.44 -10.80 -15.58
N SER A 9 4.71 -11.06 -14.30
CA SER A 9 5.42 -12.27 -13.86
C SER A 9 4.51 -13.50 -13.71
N CYS A 10 3.25 -13.35 -13.31
CA CYS A 10 2.35 -14.49 -13.05
C CYS A 10 1.00 -14.44 -13.79
N GLY A 11 0.73 -13.37 -14.54
CA GLY A 11 -0.51 -13.19 -15.32
C GLY A 11 -1.77 -12.89 -14.50
N LEU A 12 -1.69 -12.92 -13.17
CA LEU A 12 -2.84 -12.67 -12.29
C LEU A 12 -3.10 -11.18 -12.07
N ASP A 13 -4.36 -10.83 -11.89
CA ASP A 13 -4.91 -9.48 -11.76
C ASP A 13 -5.18 -9.10 -10.29
N LYS A 14 -4.29 -9.55 -9.38
CA LYS A 14 -4.40 -9.29 -7.93
C LYS A 14 -3.33 -8.32 -7.51
N THR A 15 -3.71 -7.08 -7.18
CA THR A 15 -2.76 -6.04 -6.78
C THR A 15 -3.05 -5.53 -5.38
N GLU A 16 -2.01 -5.06 -4.72
CA GLU A 16 -2.10 -4.38 -3.43
C GLU A 16 -1.09 -3.23 -3.36
N ALA A 17 -1.41 -2.23 -2.56
CA ALA A 17 -0.64 -1.01 -2.43
C ALA A 17 0.24 -1.05 -1.18
N ILE A 18 1.55 -0.85 -1.32
CA ILE A 18 2.48 -0.76 -0.21
C ILE A 18 3.27 0.55 -0.26
N VAL A 19 3.82 0.96 0.89
CA VAL A 19 4.81 2.02 1.00
C VAL A 19 6.11 1.45 1.55
N HIS A 20 7.23 1.75 0.90
CA HIS A 20 8.56 1.30 1.30
C HIS A 20 9.62 2.32 0.89
N GLY A 21 10.46 2.76 1.83
CA GLY A 21 11.55 3.69 1.55
C GLY A 21 11.13 5.02 0.93
N GLY A 22 9.87 5.44 1.11
CA GLY A 22 9.32 6.66 0.49
C GLY A 22 8.65 6.45 -0.87
N SER A 23 8.62 5.23 -1.40
CA SER A 23 7.90 4.88 -2.62
C SER A 23 6.53 4.30 -2.31
N TYR A 24 5.50 4.70 -3.04
CA TYR A 24 4.25 3.98 -3.19
C TYR A 24 4.39 2.94 -4.30
N ILE A 25 4.09 1.68 -4.00
CA ILE A 25 4.30 0.55 -4.90
C ILE A 25 3.00 -0.23 -5.01
N LEU A 26 2.52 -0.41 -6.23
CA LEU A 26 1.54 -1.44 -6.54
C LEU A 26 2.30 -2.74 -6.81
N ARG A 27 2.09 -3.74 -5.96
CA ARG A 27 2.66 -5.08 -6.15
C ARG A 27 1.58 -6.12 -6.44
N CYS A 28 1.99 -7.22 -7.03
CA CYS A 28 1.16 -8.40 -7.18
C CYS A 28 0.94 -9.07 -5.82
N ALA A 29 -0.31 -9.23 -5.41
CA ALA A 29 -0.67 -9.93 -4.18
C ALA A 29 -0.46 -11.46 -4.29
N ALA A 30 -0.32 -12.02 -5.50
CA ALA A 30 -0.08 -13.45 -5.68
C ALA A 30 1.40 -13.85 -5.60
N CYS A 31 2.29 -13.13 -6.29
CA CYS A 31 3.71 -13.47 -6.36
C CYS A 31 4.64 -12.44 -5.70
N GLY A 32 4.14 -11.27 -5.31
CA GLY A 32 4.92 -10.22 -4.67
C GLY A 32 5.69 -9.28 -5.60
N GLU A 33 5.64 -9.52 -6.92
CA GLU A 33 6.31 -8.68 -7.93
C GLU A 33 5.87 -7.22 -7.84
N ALA A 34 6.81 -6.27 -7.90
CA ALA A 34 6.48 -4.87 -8.02
C ALA A 34 6.02 -4.58 -9.46
N ILE A 35 4.78 -4.10 -9.63
CA ILE A 35 4.19 -3.85 -10.95
C ILE A 35 4.42 -2.39 -11.35
N VAL A 36 4.12 -1.45 -10.44
CA VAL A 36 4.31 0.00 -10.64
C VAL A 36 4.84 0.60 -9.35
N ALA A 37 5.75 1.56 -9.46
CA ALA A 37 6.22 2.36 -8.32
C ALA A 37 6.20 3.85 -8.67
N THR A 38 5.83 4.68 -7.70
CA THR A 38 5.91 6.14 -7.76
C THR A 38 6.33 6.69 -6.39
N SER A 39 6.65 7.97 -6.32
CA SER A 39 6.92 8.63 -5.03
C SER A 39 5.66 8.61 -4.16
N PHE A 40 5.78 8.26 -2.88
CA PHE A 40 4.66 8.34 -1.95
C PHE A 40 4.16 9.79 -1.79
N LEU A 41 5.06 10.78 -1.94
CA LEU A 41 4.69 12.21 -1.94
C LEU A 41 3.71 12.57 -3.06
N ALA A 42 3.73 11.85 -4.18
CA ALA A 42 2.84 12.14 -5.31
C ALA A 42 1.37 11.81 -5.00
N ILE A 43 1.13 10.95 -4.01
CA ILE A 43 -0.23 10.54 -3.62
C ILE A 43 -0.58 10.92 -2.19
N SER A 44 0.38 11.41 -1.41
CA SER A 44 0.21 11.59 0.03
C SER A 44 -0.86 12.61 0.39
N ASP A 45 -1.23 13.53 -0.51
CA ASP A 45 -2.23 14.57 -0.27
C ASP A 45 -3.68 14.12 -0.52
N LEU A 46 -3.91 12.83 -0.82
CA LEU A 46 -5.25 12.32 -1.03
C LEU A 46 -6.09 12.40 0.26
N ASP A 47 -7.35 12.82 0.09
CA ASP A 47 -8.34 12.86 1.16
C ASP A 47 -9.06 11.52 1.40
N HIS A 48 -8.79 10.54 0.55
CA HIS A 48 -9.35 9.20 0.68
C HIS A 48 -8.84 8.56 1.98
N PRO A 49 -9.73 7.96 2.80
CA PRO A 49 -9.33 7.30 4.02
C PRO A 49 -8.66 5.96 3.71
N PHE A 50 -7.59 5.67 4.44
CA PHE A 50 -6.88 4.39 4.40
C PHE A 50 -6.68 3.86 5.82
N SER A 51 -6.59 2.54 5.93
CA SER A 51 -5.90 1.87 7.02
C SER A 51 -4.51 1.45 6.55
N ALA A 52 -3.50 1.82 7.32
CA ALA A 52 -2.10 1.50 7.10
C ALA A 52 -1.63 0.47 8.13
N PHE A 53 -1.06 -0.65 7.67
CA PHE A 53 -0.59 -1.74 8.53
C PHE A 53 0.87 -2.07 8.24
N ALA A 54 1.58 -2.68 9.18
CA ALA A 54 2.82 -3.38 8.84
C ALA A 54 2.50 -4.50 7.85
N ASP A 55 3.25 -4.55 6.75
CA ASP A 55 3.01 -5.47 5.63
C ASP A 55 3.31 -6.93 6.03
N PRO A 56 2.31 -7.83 6.04
CA PRO A 56 2.52 -9.25 6.34
C PRO A 56 3.14 -10.04 5.18
N GLY A 57 3.24 -9.43 4.00
CA GLY A 57 3.68 -10.05 2.76
C GLY A 57 2.54 -10.29 1.76
N PRO A 58 2.87 -10.72 0.53
CA PRO A 58 1.93 -10.75 -0.60
C PRO A 58 0.65 -11.52 -0.32
N GLY A 59 -0.50 -10.86 -0.51
CA GLY A 59 -1.83 -11.48 -0.42
C GLY A 59 -2.24 -11.93 0.99
N LYS A 60 -1.44 -11.59 2.01
CA LYS A 60 -1.76 -11.90 3.40
C LYS A 60 -2.57 -10.78 4.02
N ARG A 61 -3.56 -11.14 4.82
CA ARG A 61 -4.36 -10.18 5.57
C ARG A 61 -3.54 -9.66 6.77
N PRO A 62 -3.44 -8.33 6.96
CA PRO A 62 -2.79 -7.78 8.15
C PRO A 62 -3.61 -8.11 9.40
N ARG A 63 -2.94 -8.19 10.54
CA ARG A 63 -3.63 -8.39 11.82
C ARG A 63 -3.96 -7.02 12.44
N PRO A 64 -5.06 -6.88 13.21
CA PRO A 64 -5.44 -5.60 13.79
C PRO A 64 -4.34 -4.95 14.65
N GLU A 65 -3.54 -5.77 15.35
CA GLU A 65 -2.42 -5.30 16.17
C GLU A 65 -1.26 -4.70 15.37
N THR A 66 -1.20 -4.90 14.05
CA THR A 66 -0.16 -4.32 13.18
C THR A 66 -0.58 -2.99 12.54
N LEU A 67 -1.72 -2.42 12.98
CA LEU A 67 -2.18 -1.11 12.53
C LEU A 67 -1.18 -0.02 12.92
N ILE A 68 -0.74 0.75 11.93
CA ILE A 68 0.17 1.88 12.08
C ILE A 68 -0.62 3.20 12.19
N ALA A 69 -1.59 3.39 11.29
CA ALA A 69 -2.42 4.58 11.26
C ALA A 69 -3.72 4.33 10.48
N ARG A 70 -4.76 5.12 10.74
CA ARG A 70 -6.03 5.07 10.03
C ARG A 70 -6.59 6.48 9.85
N GLY A 71 -7.08 6.80 8.66
CA GLY A 71 -7.68 8.11 8.33
C GLY A 71 -7.37 8.58 6.91
N PRO A 72 -7.76 9.82 6.55
CA PRO A 72 -7.41 10.45 5.27
C PRO A 72 -5.89 10.38 5.01
N LEU A 73 -5.49 9.97 3.80
CA LEU A 73 -4.06 9.75 3.49
C LEU A 73 -3.20 10.97 3.81
N ARG A 74 -3.68 12.19 3.51
CA ARG A 74 -2.97 13.43 3.88
C ARG A 74 -2.64 13.54 5.36
N GLN A 75 -3.53 13.09 6.23
CA GLN A 75 -3.36 13.19 7.68
C GLN A 75 -2.43 12.10 8.21
N ILE A 76 -2.47 10.90 7.63
CA ILE A 76 -1.67 9.76 8.11
C ILE A 76 -0.33 9.58 7.37
N SER A 77 -0.10 10.30 6.28
CA SER A 77 1.12 10.22 5.48
C SER A 77 2.42 10.49 6.24
N PRO A 78 2.49 11.40 7.25
CA PRO A 78 3.72 11.58 8.01
C PRO A 78 4.08 10.35 8.84
N THR A 79 3.09 9.71 9.48
CA THR A 79 3.27 8.48 10.26
C THR A 79 3.72 7.32 9.37
N ILE A 80 3.07 7.15 8.21
CA ILE A 80 3.46 6.12 7.23
C ILE A 80 4.90 6.35 6.75
N SER A 81 5.26 7.60 6.45
CA SER A 81 6.59 7.96 5.98
C SER A 81 7.67 7.69 7.03
N ALA A 82 7.39 7.98 8.29
CA ALA A 82 8.31 7.68 9.40
C ALA A 82 8.56 6.16 9.49
N ALA A 83 7.49 5.35 9.55
CA ALA A 83 7.60 3.90 9.61
C ALA A 83 8.39 3.32 8.41
N ALA A 84 8.10 3.82 7.19
CA ALA A 84 8.80 3.40 5.98
C ALA A 84 10.29 3.77 5.96
N ARG A 85 10.67 4.89 6.57
CA ARG A 85 12.08 5.31 6.71
C ARG A 85 12.84 4.50 7.75
N GLU A 86 12.15 3.95 8.74
CA GLU A 86 12.69 3.00 9.72
C GLU A 86 12.78 1.56 9.18
N GLY A 87 12.44 1.35 7.90
CA GLY A 87 12.53 0.06 7.22
C GLY A 87 11.26 -0.78 7.31
N THR A 88 10.19 -0.28 7.95
CA THR A 88 8.89 -0.97 7.95
C THR A 88 8.25 -0.85 6.59
N ARG A 89 7.94 -1.98 5.94
CA ARG A 89 7.08 -1.98 4.77
C ARG A 89 5.62 -1.83 5.22
N VAL A 90 4.89 -0.89 4.65
CA VAL A 90 3.53 -0.54 5.07
C VAL A 90 2.52 -0.96 4.01
N LEU A 91 1.51 -1.75 4.35
CA LEU A 91 0.39 -2.09 3.47
C LEU A 91 -0.72 -1.04 3.63
N LEU A 92 -1.22 -0.49 2.52
CA LEU A 92 -2.33 0.46 2.49
C LEU A 92 -3.61 -0.22 2.00
N ILE A 93 -4.67 -0.11 2.80
CA ILE A 93 -6.00 -0.62 2.46
C ILE A 93 -6.97 0.58 2.45
N PRO A 94 -7.55 0.96 1.30
CA PRO A 94 -8.53 2.05 1.23
C PRO A 94 -9.80 1.70 2.03
N GLU A 95 -10.39 2.69 2.69
CA GLU A 95 -11.62 2.52 3.46
C GLU A 95 -12.83 3.08 2.72
N GLY A 96 -13.78 2.20 2.36
CA GLY A 96 -14.96 2.55 1.57
C GLY A 96 -14.60 2.80 0.11
N THR A 97 -15.10 2.06 -0.88
CA THR A 97 -15.83 0.78 -0.96
C THR A 97 -15.33 0.13 -2.27
N PRO A 98 -15.72 -1.11 -2.66
CA PRO A 98 -15.74 -1.44 -4.09
C PRO A 98 -16.52 -0.40 -4.91
#